data_AF-A0A850Q2C3-F1
#
_entry.id   AF-A0A850Q2C3-F1
#
_cell.length_a   1.000
_cell.length_b   1.000
_cell.length_c   1.000
_cell.angle_alpha   90.00
_cell.angle_beta   90.00
_cell.angle_gamma   90.00
#
_symmetry.space_group_name_H-M   'P 1'
#
loop_
_entity.id
_entity.type
_entity.pdbx_description
1 polymer ?
#
loop_
_entity_poly.entity_id
_entity_poly.type
_entity_poly.pdbx_seq_one_letter_code
_entity_poly.pdbx_strand_id
1 'polypeptide(L)'
;MINKELHFDDLNKFWQFAMEDSNARRKASREDIDLQNMGGLTWEQAKRMAINGWREGMTEIEKYRAKILPIIAEKVLRPLQVYSIAGYCVDVGSFLANEPECFIAREYEERNYPGRIYKIVCSISFSWGIKPETIIQRGAMVCALIDAIEYAGHRAEVICNDAMSVGQYEEHRQGKQKDNGWLEFSVIVKKASQPLELSDLAFCLAHPSMLRRIMFSAAEVVGWSDLIRNYGYPAEATDKGDIYVKEIFLGTVPDEQAIEWVLQQLQEHGINIETKW
;
A
#
# COMPACT_ATOMS: atom_id res chain seq x y z
N MET A 1 8.30 -29.66 1.24
CA MET A 1 8.62 -28.24 1.51
C MET A 1 7.31 -27.50 1.70
N ILE A 2 7.28 -26.40 2.47
CA ILE A 2 6.06 -25.57 2.56
C ILE A 2 5.83 -24.93 1.19
N ASN A 3 4.63 -25.11 0.63
CA ASN A 3 4.10 -24.36 -0.50
C ASN A 3 2.71 -23.86 -0.07
N LYS A 4 2.62 -22.61 0.39
CA LYS A 4 1.40 -22.03 0.96
C LYS A 4 1.18 -20.61 0.46
N GLU A 5 -0.06 -20.34 0.08
CA GLU A 5 -0.54 -19.00 -0.23
C GLU A 5 -1.70 -18.71 0.72
N LEU A 6 -1.59 -17.61 1.48
CA LEU A 6 -2.53 -17.22 2.51
C LEU A 6 -3.12 -15.87 2.16
N HIS A 7 -4.43 -15.86 1.94
CA HIS A 7 -5.17 -14.66 1.57
C HIS A 7 -6.01 -14.17 2.75
N PHE A 8 -5.84 -12.90 3.09
CA PHE A 8 -6.62 -12.22 4.11
C PHE A 8 -7.42 -11.12 3.44
N ASP A 9 -8.74 -11.27 3.48
CA ASP A 9 -9.71 -10.29 2.97
C ASP A 9 -9.92 -9.11 3.93
N ASP A 10 -9.29 -9.15 5.10
CA ASP A 10 -9.48 -8.19 6.17
C ASP A 10 -8.20 -8.03 7.00
N LEU A 11 -7.80 -6.76 7.17
CA LEU A 11 -6.57 -6.41 7.87
C LEU A 11 -6.60 -6.82 9.36
N ASN A 12 -7.75 -6.77 10.03
CA ASN A 12 -7.84 -7.17 11.43
C ASN A 12 -7.69 -8.69 11.60
N LYS A 13 -8.23 -9.49 10.68
CA LYS A 13 -7.98 -10.94 10.68
C LYS A 13 -6.50 -11.25 10.51
N PHE A 14 -5.82 -10.50 9.64
CA PHE A 14 -4.38 -10.64 9.48
C PHE A 14 -3.61 -10.25 10.76
N TRP A 15 -3.99 -9.16 11.43
CA TRP A 15 -3.39 -8.79 12.72
C TRP A 15 -3.55 -9.87 13.78
N GLN A 16 -4.76 -10.44 13.92
CA GLN A 16 -4.99 -11.54 14.85
C GLN A 16 -4.06 -12.70 14.55
N PHE A 17 -4.02 -13.14 13.30
CA PHE A 17 -3.16 -14.25 12.86
C PHE A 17 -1.66 -13.97 13.08
N ALA A 18 -1.17 -12.81 12.63
CA ALA A 18 0.25 -12.49 12.68
C ALA A 18 0.77 -12.21 14.10
N MET A 19 -0.11 -11.78 15.01
CA MET A 19 0.24 -11.44 16.39
C MET A 19 0.02 -12.59 17.39
N GLU A 20 -0.50 -13.73 16.93
CA GLU A 20 -0.60 -14.95 17.74
C GLU A 20 0.78 -15.47 18.17
N ASP A 21 0.82 -16.28 19.23
CA ASP A 21 2.04 -16.93 19.65
C ASP A 21 2.48 -18.00 18.64
N SER A 22 3.76 -17.93 18.25
CA SER A 22 4.36 -18.92 17.35
C SER A 22 5.07 -20.03 18.14
N ASN A 23 4.85 -21.26 17.70
CA ASN A 23 5.57 -22.46 18.14
C ASN A 23 6.92 -22.66 17.44
N ALA A 24 7.31 -21.76 16.51
CA ALA A 24 8.60 -21.85 15.83
C ALA A 24 9.76 -21.66 16.81
N ARG A 25 10.88 -22.34 16.51
CA ARG A 25 12.12 -22.21 17.27
C ARG A 25 12.82 -20.90 16.94
N ARG A 26 12.80 -20.48 15.68
CA ARG A 26 13.40 -19.21 15.21
C ARG A 26 12.35 -18.12 15.15
N LYS A 27 12.48 -17.12 16.03
CA LYS A 27 11.52 -16.02 16.20
C LYS A 27 12.16 -14.63 16.14
N ALA A 28 13.01 -14.40 15.15
CA ALA A 28 13.80 -13.17 15.06
C ALA A 28 12.93 -11.90 14.89
N SER A 29 11.68 -12.04 14.40
CA SER A 29 10.74 -10.91 14.28
C SER A 29 10.31 -10.33 15.64
N ARG A 30 10.43 -11.14 16.70
CA ARG A 30 10.03 -10.82 18.07
C ARG A 30 11.19 -10.42 18.97
N GLU A 31 12.41 -10.55 18.47
CA GLU A 31 13.61 -10.17 19.20
C GLU A 31 13.84 -8.65 19.08
N ASP A 32 14.49 -8.08 20.09
CA ASP A 32 14.86 -6.66 20.14
C ASP A 32 16.33 -6.47 19.74
N ILE A 33 16.73 -7.16 18.65
CA ILE A 33 18.05 -7.07 18.05
C ILE A 33 17.95 -6.19 16.81
N ASP A 34 18.96 -5.33 16.62
CA ASP A 34 19.09 -4.48 15.43
C ASP A 34 17.85 -3.61 15.17
N LEU A 35 17.35 -2.98 16.24
CA LEU A 35 16.13 -2.18 16.22
C LEU A 35 16.14 -1.15 15.08
N GLN A 36 17.29 -0.55 14.77
CA GLN A 36 17.41 0.42 13.69
C GLN A 36 17.03 -0.20 12.34
N ASN A 37 17.58 -1.36 11.99
CA ASN A 37 17.17 -2.06 10.78
C ASN A 37 15.72 -2.54 10.88
N MET A 38 15.22 -2.91 12.06
CA MET A 38 13.80 -3.28 12.20
C MET A 38 12.82 -2.10 12.08
N GLY A 39 13.29 -0.86 11.87
CA GLY A 39 12.45 0.34 11.78
C GLY A 39 12.26 1.09 13.10
N GLY A 40 13.15 0.88 14.06
CA GLY A 40 13.20 1.59 15.34
C GLY A 40 12.19 1.13 16.39
N LEU A 41 11.40 0.08 16.12
CA LEU A 41 10.35 -0.41 17.01
C LEU A 41 10.73 -1.75 17.62
N THR A 42 10.35 -1.99 18.88
CA THR A 42 10.26 -3.34 19.47
C THR A 42 9.04 -4.10 18.95
N TRP A 43 8.92 -5.39 19.24
CA TRP A 43 7.73 -6.19 18.88
C TRP A 43 6.42 -5.56 19.39
N GLU A 44 6.38 -5.17 20.67
CA GLU A 44 5.20 -4.55 21.29
C GLU A 44 4.90 -3.15 20.74
N GLN A 45 5.92 -2.39 20.35
CA GLN A 45 5.72 -1.11 19.67
C GLN A 45 5.19 -1.30 18.25
N ALA A 46 5.69 -2.30 17.52
CA ALA A 46 5.23 -2.60 16.17
C ALA A 46 3.76 -3.06 16.16
N LYS A 47 3.34 -3.92 17.10
CA LYS A 47 1.93 -4.31 17.25
C LYS A 47 1.04 -3.09 17.52
N ARG A 48 1.44 -2.21 18.43
CA ARG A 48 0.68 -0.98 18.73
C ARG A 48 0.59 -0.06 17.52
N MET A 49 1.67 0.09 16.75
CA MET A 49 1.66 0.92 15.54
C MET A 49 0.81 0.28 14.43
N ALA A 50 0.82 -1.04 14.28
CA ALA A 50 -0.02 -1.75 13.31
C ALA A 50 -1.52 -1.51 13.54
N ILE A 51 -1.93 -1.39 14.81
CA ILE A 51 -3.33 -1.17 15.20
C ILE A 51 -3.72 0.31 15.10
N ASN A 52 -2.80 1.23 15.43
CA ASN A 52 -3.10 2.66 15.55
C ASN A 52 -2.72 3.49 14.31
N GLY A 53 -2.07 2.87 13.32
CA GLY A 53 -1.48 3.54 12.17
C GLY A 53 -0.14 4.23 12.49
N TRP A 54 0.59 4.59 11.43
CA TRP A 54 1.85 5.32 11.51
C TRP A 54 1.68 6.79 11.11
N ARG A 55 1.47 7.66 12.10
CA ARG A 55 1.18 9.08 11.86
C ARG A 55 2.40 9.85 11.37
N GLU A 56 3.59 9.54 11.88
CA GLU A 56 4.82 10.20 11.48
C GLU A 56 5.16 9.93 10.01
N GLY A 57 4.77 8.74 9.51
CA GLY A 57 4.89 8.36 8.10
C GLY A 57 4.16 9.29 7.13
N MET A 58 3.14 10.02 7.59
CA MET A 58 2.45 11.04 6.80
C MET A 58 3.41 12.14 6.32
N THR A 59 4.43 12.46 7.10
CA THR A 59 5.43 13.49 6.73
C THR A 59 6.22 13.04 5.50
N GLU A 60 6.57 11.76 5.42
CA GLU A 60 7.30 11.19 4.28
C GLU A 60 6.41 11.09 3.04
N ILE A 61 5.15 10.69 3.23
CA ILE A 61 4.15 10.66 2.15
C ILE A 61 3.93 12.06 1.58
N GLU A 62 3.83 13.08 2.43
CA GLU A 62 3.52 14.45 2.01
C GLU A 62 4.60 15.04 1.07
N LYS A 63 5.87 14.63 1.22
CA LYS A 63 6.96 15.04 0.31
C LYS A 63 6.68 14.69 -1.15
N TYR A 64 6.04 13.54 -1.38
CA TYR A 64 5.66 13.08 -2.73
C TYR A 64 4.31 13.65 -3.15
N ARG A 65 3.32 13.67 -2.24
CA ARG A 65 1.99 14.24 -2.51
C ARG A 65 2.07 15.70 -2.94
N ALA A 66 2.88 16.52 -2.26
CA ALA A 66 3.05 17.93 -2.60
C ALA A 66 3.57 18.16 -4.02
N LYS A 67 4.25 17.17 -4.63
CA LYS A 67 4.75 17.24 -6.01
C LYS A 67 3.76 16.62 -7.01
N ILE A 68 3.12 15.51 -6.64
CA ILE A 68 2.22 14.74 -7.52
C ILE A 68 0.83 15.39 -7.60
N LEU A 69 0.26 15.83 -6.48
CA LEU A 69 -1.10 16.36 -6.42
C LEU A 69 -1.32 17.61 -7.28
N PRO A 70 -0.41 18.61 -7.34
CA PRO A 70 -0.61 19.75 -8.24
C PRO A 70 -0.72 19.35 -9.72
N ILE A 71 0.11 18.40 -10.15
CA ILE A 71 0.12 17.87 -11.53
C ILE A 71 -1.22 17.21 -11.85
N ILE A 72 -1.77 16.47 -10.88
CA ILE A 72 -3.07 15.79 -11.04
C ILE A 72 -4.23 16.78 -10.93
N ALA A 73 -4.20 17.70 -9.96
CA ALA A 73 -5.26 18.67 -9.71
C ALA A 73 -5.46 19.64 -10.88
N GLU A 74 -4.40 19.94 -11.64
CA GLU A 74 -4.50 20.73 -12.88
C GLU A 74 -5.27 19.96 -13.98
N LYS A 75 -5.27 18.62 -13.94
CA LYS A 75 -5.75 17.76 -15.04
C LYS A 75 -7.02 16.98 -14.71
N VAL A 76 -7.34 16.79 -13.43
CA VAL A 76 -8.55 16.10 -12.96
C VAL A 76 -9.70 17.10 -12.90
N LEU A 77 -10.60 16.99 -13.88
CA LEU A 77 -11.88 17.69 -13.86
C LEU A 77 -12.75 17.06 -12.76
N ARG A 78 -13.10 17.87 -11.76
CA ARG A 78 -13.94 17.44 -10.66
C ARG A 78 -15.41 17.75 -10.97
N PRO A 79 -16.37 16.91 -10.55
CA PRO A 79 -17.74 17.35 -10.45
C PRO A 79 -17.78 18.53 -9.47
N LEU A 80 -18.09 19.71 -9.99
CA LEU A 80 -18.26 20.91 -9.17
C LEU A 80 -19.57 20.76 -8.42
N GLN A 81 -19.49 20.93 -7.10
CA GLN A 81 -20.68 21.17 -6.30
C GLN A 81 -21.10 22.61 -6.59
N VAL A 82 -22.21 22.76 -7.29
CA VAL A 82 -22.79 24.06 -7.58
C VAL A 82 -24.04 24.24 -6.74
N TYR A 83 -24.19 25.44 -6.21
CA TYR A 83 -25.43 25.86 -5.59
C TYR A 83 -26.48 26.06 -6.68
N SER A 84 -27.67 25.52 -6.47
CA SER A 84 -28.75 25.47 -7.44
C SER A 84 -30.09 25.53 -6.73
N ILE A 85 -31.14 25.84 -7.50
CA ILE A 85 -32.52 25.93 -7.00
C ILE A 85 -33.08 24.52 -6.73
N ALA A 86 -32.50 23.49 -7.33
CA ALA A 86 -32.86 22.09 -7.11
C ALA A 86 -31.62 21.19 -7.15
N GLY A 87 -31.57 20.17 -6.31
CA GLY A 87 -30.40 19.29 -6.17
C GLY A 87 -30.65 18.12 -5.23
N TYR A 88 -29.59 17.36 -4.92
CA TYR A 88 -29.70 16.11 -4.16
C TYR A 88 -29.44 16.27 -2.66
N CYS A 89 -28.75 17.34 -2.27
CA CYS A 89 -28.49 17.69 -0.87
C CYS A 89 -28.85 19.16 -0.67
N VAL A 90 -29.36 19.53 0.50
CA VAL A 90 -29.68 20.93 0.82
C VAL A 90 -28.63 21.48 1.79
N ASP A 91 -28.14 22.68 1.53
CA ASP A 91 -27.39 23.46 2.52
C ASP A 91 -28.41 24.08 3.48
N VAL A 92 -28.45 23.55 4.70
CA VAL A 92 -29.42 23.99 5.72
C VAL A 92 -29.21 25.46 6.07
N GLY A 93 -27.98 25.98 6.02
CA GLY A 93 -27.69 27.37 6.31
C GLY A 93 -28.31 28.31 5.27
N SER A 94 -28.03 28.07 3.99
CA SER A 94 -28.58 28.85 2.87
C SER A 94 -30.10 28.75 2.77
N PHE A 95 -30.67 27.57 3.06
CA PHE A 95 -32.11 27.38 3.09
C PHE A 95 -32.79 28.25 4.15
N LEU A 96 -32.22 28.30 5.37
CA LEU A 96 -32.74 29.12 6.46
C LEU A 96 -32.55 30.63 6.22
N ALA A 97 -31.51 31.00 5.46
CA ALA A 97 -31.28 32.37 4.99
C ALA A 97 -32.19 32.77 3.82
N ASN A 98 -33.07 31.86 3.36
CA ASN A 98 -34.00 32.07 2.25
C ASN A 98 -33.28 32.36 0.91
N GLU A 99 -32.07 31.80 0.73
CA GLU A 99 -31.34 31.89 -0.53
C GLU A 99 -31.94 30.91 -1.57
N PRO A 100 -32.27 31.38 -2.79
CA PRO A 100 -32.88 30.53 -3.81
C PRO A 100 -32.01 29.34 -4.21
N GLU A 101 -30.69 29.52 -4.24
CA GLU A 101 -29.71 28.51 -4.63
C GLU A 101 -29.25 27.69 -3.41
N CYS A 102 -30.18 27.16 -2.62
CA CYS A 102 -29.87 26.43 -1.38
C CYS A 102 -29.64 24.92 -1.57
N PHE A 103 -29.82 24.39 -2.77
CA PHE A 103 -29.56 22.98 -3.07
C PHE A 103 -28.18 22.81 -3.69
N ILE A 104 -27.47 21.76 -3.27
CA ILE A 104 -26.23 21.32 -3.88
C ILE A 104 -26.58 20.39 -5.04
N ALA A 105 -26.26 20.81 -6.25
CA ALA A 105 -26.30 20.00 -7.46
C ALA A 105 -24.86 19.58 -7.84
N ARG A 106 -24.75 18.48 -8.60
CA ARG A 106 -23.49 18.07 -9.23
C ARG A 106 -23.60 18.39 -10.71
N GLU A 107 -22.81 19.34 -11.18
CA GLU A 107 -22.58 19.48 -12.61
C GLU A 107 -21.43 18.57 -13.01
N TYR A 108 -21.70 17.70 -13.99
CA TYR A 108 -20.71 16.82 -14.60
C TYR A 108 -20.30 17.47 -15.93
N GLU A 109 -19.07 17.90 -16.07
CA GLU A 109 -18.51 18.17 -17.41
C GLU A 109 -18.34 16.84 -18.18
N GLU A 110 -18.42 16.89 -19.51
CA GLU A 110 -18.48 15.73 -20.43
C GLU A 110 -17.36 14.68 -20.27
N ARG A 111 -16.28 14.96 -19.53
CA ARG A 111 -15.28 13.95 -19.15
C ARG A 111 -15.75 13.15 -17.92
N ASN A 112 -16.89 12.49 -18.08
CA ASN A 112 -17.33 11.40 -17.21
C ASN A 112 -16.40 10.19 -17.43
N TYR A 113 -15.29 10.11 -16.70
CA TYR A 113 -14.69 8.80 -16.46
C TYR A 113 -15.60 8.09 -15.44
N PRO A 114 -16.31 7.01 -15.79
CA PRO A 114 -16.93 6.17 -14.78
C PRO A 114 -15.80 5.70 -13.86
N GLY A 115 -15.83 6.09 -12.59
CA GLY A 115 -14.78 5.76 -11.63
C GLY A 115 -14.48 4.27 -11.65
N ARG A 116 -13.28 3.88 -12.08
CA ARG A 116 -12.81 2.50 -12.08
C ARG A 116 -12.34 2.11 -10.68
N ILE A 117 -12.49 0.83 -10.34
CA ILE A 117 -11.80 0.22 -9.20
C ILE A 117 -10.49 -0.38 -9.71
N TYR A 118 -9.36 0.07 -9.17
CA TYR A 118 -8.03 -0.49 -9.42
C TYR A 118 -7.66 -1.46 -8.31
N LYS A 119 -7.34 -2.69 -8.68
CA LYS A 119 -6.71 -3.66 -7.77
C LYS A 119 -5.20 -3.48 -7.81
N ILE A 120 -4.64 -2.95 -6.73
CA ILE A 120 -3.23 -2.59 -6.62
C ILE A 120 -2.56 -3.58 -5.69
N VAL A 121 -1.63 -4.38 -6.21
CA VAL A 121 -0.84 -5.33 -5.43
C VAL A 121 0.53 -4.73 -5.17
N CYS A 122 0.82 -4.48 -3.89
CA CYS A 122 2.05 -3.87 -3.43
C CYS A 122 2.90 -4.94 -2.74
N SER A 123 3.96 -5.40 -3.38
CA SER A 123 4.94 -6.22 -2.68
C SER A 123 5.68 -5.35 -1.65
N ILE A 124 5.75 -5.86 -0.44
CA ILE A 124 6.57 -5.35 0.66
C ILE A 124 7.73 -6.29 0.99
N SER A 125 8.03 -7.25 0.11
CA SER A 125 9.18 -8.14 0.26
C SER A 125 10.46 -7.38 -0.10
N PHE A 126 11.43 -7.40 0.81
CA PHE A 126 12.71 -6.70 0.62
C PHE A 126 13.87 -7.58 1.07
N SER A 127 15.01 -7.44 0.38
CA SER A 127 16.26 -8.05 0.87
C SER A 127 16.65 -7.45 2.22
N TRP A 128 17.25 -8.25 3.10
CA TRP A 128 17.75 -7.80 4.41
C TRP A 128 18.70 -6.60 4.28
N GLY A 129 19.50 -6.54 3.21
CA GLY A 129 20.46 -5.44 2.98
C GLY A 129 19.83 -4.09 2.59
N ILE A 130 18.52 -4.03 2.34
CA ILE A 130 17.84 -2.77 2.03
C ILE A 130 17.68 -1.94 3.31
N LYS A 131 18.08 -0.68 3.25
CA LYS A 131 18.03 0.21 4.41
C LYS A 131 16.59 0.66 4.72
N PRO A 132 16.24 0.87 6.00
CA PRO A 132 14.94 1.37 6.42
C PRO A 132 14.44 2.59 5.62
N GLU A 133 15.33 3.54 5.35
CA GLU A 133 14.98 4.79 4.67
C GLU A 133 14.50 4.53 3.23
N THR A 134 15.10 3.54 2.55
CA THR A 134 14.68 3.15 1.19
C THR A 134 13.30 2.48 1.18
N ILE A 135 13.00 1.68 2.21
CA ILE A 135 11.68 1.04 2.37
C ILE A 135 10.62 2.12 2.56
N ILE A 136 10.88 3.07 3.45
CA ILE A 136 10.00 4.19 3.76
C ILE A 136 9.75 5.05 2.51
N GLN A 137 10.82 5.42 1.81
CA GLN A 137 10.75 6.20 0.58
C GLN A 137 9.85 5.55 -0.47
N ARG A 138 10.07 4.26 -0.77
CA ARG A 138 9.25 3.53 -1.74
C ARG A 138 7.81 3.41 -1.28
N GLY A 139 7.57 3.03 -0.03
CA GLY A 139 6.20 2.89 0.47
C GLY A 139 5.45 4.23 0.48
N ALA A 140 6.14 5.33 0.79
CA ALA A 140 5.58 6.68 0.72
C ALA A 140 5.15 7.07 -0.70
N MET A 141 5.98 6.76 -1.70
CA MET A 141 5.64 6.92 -3.11
C MET A 141 4.41 6.11 -3.50
N VAL A 142 4.33 4.84 -3.08
CA VAL A 142 3.17 3.98 -3.36
C VAL A 142 1.90 4.52 -2.71
N CYS A 143 1.98 5.01 -1.46
CA CYS A 143 0.85 5.66 -0.81
C CYS A 143 0.41 6.93 -1.56
N ALA A 144 1.35 7.72 -2.06
CA ALA A 144 1.06 8.91 -2.87
C ALA A 144 0.41 8.55 -4.22
N LEU A 145 0.82 7.47 -4.88
CA LEU A 145 0.15 6.95 -6.09
C LEU A 145 -1.30 6.53 -5.79
N ILE A 146 -1.53 5.85 -4.68
CA ILE A 146 -2.88 5.41 -4.28
C ILE A 146 -3.77 6.62 -3.98
N ASP A 147 -3.25 7.60 -3.24
CA ASP A 147 -3.95 8.87 -2.99
C ASP A 147 -4.25 9.62 -4.28
N ALA A 148 -3.30 9.67 -5.21
CA ALA A 148 -3.47 10.25 -6.55
C ALA A 148 -4.59 9.58 -7.36
N ILE A 149 -4.65 8.24 -7.35
CA ILE A 149 -5.71 7.47 -8.04
C ILE A 149 -7.08 7.78 -7.42
N GLU A 150 -7.18 7.78 -6.08
CA GLU A 150 -8.43 8.13 -5.38
C GLU A 150 -8.83 9.59 -5.65
N TYR A 151 -7.86 10.49 -5.63
CA TYR A 151 -8.05 11.91 -5.93
C TYR A 151 -8.55 12.15 -7.36
N ALA A 152 -8.12 11.32 -8.32
CA ALA A 152 -8.58 11.35 -9.70
C ALA A 152 -10.03 10.85 -9.91
N GLY A 153 -10.73 10.47 -8.84
CA GLY A 153 -12.12 10.00 -8.90
C GLY A 153 -12.26 8.49 -9.12
N HIS A 154 -11.17 7.75 -8.94
CA HIS A 154 -11.18 6.29 -8.97
C HIS A 154 -11.19 5.71 -7.55
N ARG A 155 -11.28 4.38 -7.43
CA ARG A 155 -11.20 3.68 -6.15
C ARG A 155 -10.06 2.69 -6.19
N ALA A 156 -9.30 2.60 -5.10
CA ALA A 156 -8.26 1.59 -4.98
C ALA A 156 -8.72 0.44 -4.07
N GLU A 157 -8.50 -0.80 -4.49
CA GLU A 157 -8.36 -1.94 -3.59
C GLU A 157 -6.87 -2.24 -3.47
N VAL A 158 -6.33 -2.18 -2.26
CA VAL A 158 -4.89 -2.30 -2.04
C VAL A 158 -4.58 -3.57 -1.28
N ILE A 159 -3.68 -4.36 -1.86
CA ILE A 159 -3.19 -5.62 -1.32
C ILE A 159 -1.73 -5.43 -0.93
N CYS A 160 -1.43 -5.61 0.36
CA CYS A 160 -0.07 -5.74 0.84
C CYS A 160 0.34 -7.22 0.68
N ASN A 161 1.39 -7.45 -0.11
CA ASN A 161 1.86 -8.78 -0.46
C ASN A 161 3.27 -9.01 0.08
N ASP A 162 3.50 -10.18 0.67
CA ASP A 162 4.82 -10.68 0.98
C ASP A 162 4.99 -12.11 0.45
N ALA A 163 5.74 -12.26 -0.63
CA ALA A 163 6.05 -13.54 -1.26
C ALA A 163 7.51 -13.90 -1.03
N MET A 164 7.74 -15.13 -0.57
CA MET A 164 9.03 -15.66 -0.18
C MET A 164 9.27 -17.00 -0.87
N SER A 165 10.46 -17.13 -1.47
CA SER A 165 10.92 -18.37 -2.07
C SER A 165 12.15 -18.90 -1.34
N VAL A 166 12.41 -20.20 -1.47
CA VAL A 166 13.57 -20.84 -0.83
C VAL A 166 14.89 -20.59 -1.56
N GLY A 167 14.83 -20.14 -2.81
CA GLY A 167 15.99 -19.97 -3.67
C GLY A 167 16.12 -18.54 -4.19
N GLN A 168 17.35 -18.06 -4.31
CA GLN A 168 17.63 -16.71 -4.81
C GLN A 168 17.51 -16.58 -6.33
N TYR A 169 17.60 -17.69 -7.08
CA TYR A 169 17.58 -17.65 -8.53
C TYR A 169 16.21 -17.21 -9.04
N GLU A 170 16.21 -16.54 -10.19
CA GLU A 170 15.04 -15.93 -10.81
C GLU A 170 13.86 -16.91 -10.95
N GLU A 171 14.13 -18.16 -11.33
CA GLU A 171 13.09 -19.20 -11.47
C GLU A 171 12.34 -19.48 -10.16
N HIS A 172 13.05 -19.47 -9.02
CA HIS A 172 12.41 -19.62 -7.71
C HIS A 172 11.58 -18.38 -7.37
N ARG A 173 12.15 -17.18 -7.57
CA ARG A 173 11.52 -15.91 -7.22
C ARG A 173 10.32 -15.56 -8.12
N GLN A 174 10.26 -16.06 -9.34
CA GLN A 174 9.10 -15.92 -10.24
C GLN A 174 8.03 -16.99 -10.01
N GLY A 175 8.18 -17.84 -8.98
CA GLY A 175 7.21 -18.89 -8.69
C GLY A 175 7.20 -20.04 -9.70
N LYS A 176 8.26 -20.24 -10.50
CA LYS A 176 8.37 -21.41 -11.41
C LYS A 176 8.74 -22.69 -10.66
N GLN A 177 9.24 -22.56 -9.43
CA GLN A 177 9.67 -23.67 -8.60
C GLN A 177 9.01 -23.66 -7.20
N LYS A 178 7.71 -23.34 -7.12
CA LYS A 178 6.99 -23.26 -5.84
C LYS A 178 7.01 -24.54 -5.03
N ASP A 179 7.03 -25.69 -5.70
CA ASP A 179 7.08 -27.02 -5.05
C ASP A 179 8.37 -27.23 -4.23
N ASN A 180 9.44 -26.53 -4.60
CA ASN A 180 10.70 -26.54 -3.86
C ASN A 180 10.61 -25.68 -2.59
N GLY A 181 9.64 -24.78 -2.48
CA GLY A 181 9.28 -24.07 -1.27
C GLY A 181 8.85 -22.63 -1.57
N TRP A 182 7.64 -22.30 -1.14
CA TRP A 182 6.98 -21.02 -1.37
C TRP A 182 6.10 -20.66 -0.17
N LEU A 183 6.18 -19.42 0.27
CA LEU A 183 5.24 -18.86 1.22
C LEU A 183 4.82 -17.49 0.75
N GLU A 184 3.52 -17.25 0.67
CA GLU A 184 2.98 -15.96 0.26
C GLU A 184 1.82 -15.55 1.16
N PHE A 185 1.87 -14.28 1.59
CA PHE A 185 0.79 -13.60 2.27
C PHE A 185 0.25 -12.50 1.37
N SER A 186 -1.06 -12.48 1.16
CA SER A 186 -1.75 -11.39 0.47
C SER A 186 -2.84 -10.85 1.37
N VAL A 187 -2.69 -9.60 1.81
CA VAL A 187 -3.57 -8.96 2.79
C VAL A 187 -4.23 -7.75 2.17
N ILE A 188 -5.55 -7.72 2.11
CA ILE A 188 -6.30 -6.52 1.73
C ILE A 188 -6.18 -5.50 2.86
N VAL A 189 -5.37 -4.45 2.64
CA VAL A 189 -5.13 -3.37 3.60
C VAL A 189 -6.08 -2.19 3.40
N LYS A 190 -6.71 -2.10 2.22
CA LYS A 190 -7.77 -1.14 1.92
C LYS A 190 -8.71 -1.73 0.89
N LYS A 191 -9.98 -1.90 1.25
CA LYS A 191 -11.05 -2.32 0.31
C LYS A 191 -11.45 -1.16 -0.59
N ALA A 192 -11.94 -1.47 -1.79
CA ALA A 192 -12.47 -0.44 -2.71
C ALA A 192 -13.60 0.41 -2.10
N SER A 193 -14.40 -0.17 -1.20
CA SER A 193 -15.50 0.51 -0.50
C SER A 193 -15.05 1.32 0.73
N GLN A 194 -13.83 1.14 1.22
CA GLN A 194 -13.32 1.83 2.42
C GLN A 194 -12.69 3.19 2.05
N PRO A 195 -12.89 4.24 2.86
CA PRO A 195 -12.12 5.48 2.77
C PRO A 195 -10.61 5.21 2.83
N LEU A 196 -9.83 6.12 2.24
CA LEU A 196 -8.38 6.03 2.27
C LEU A 196 -7.84 6.55 3.61
N GLU A 197 -7.43 5.64 4.49
CA GLU A 197 -6.75 5.97 5.76
C GLU A 197 -5.23 5.88 5.56
N LEU A 198 -4.61 7.02 5.21
CA LEU A 198 -3.19 7.06 4.81
C LEU A 198 -2.24 6.64 5.94
N SER A 199 -2.55 6.87 7.21
CA SER A 199 -1.68 6.43 8.32
C SER A 199 -1.57 4.91 8.44
N ASP A 200 -2.67 4.21 8.18
CA ASP A 200 -2.73 2.75 8.27
C ASP A 200 -2.02 2.15 7.05
N LEU A 201 -2.27 2.74 5.89
CA LEU A 201 -1.59 2.39 4.65
C LEU A 201 -0.08 2.65 4.72
N ALA A 202 0.34 3.75 5.34
CA ALA A 202 1.74 4.09 5.56
C ALA A 202 2.45 3.01 6.37
N PHE A 203 1.84 2.53 7.46
CA PHE A 203 2.42 1.42 8.22
C PHE A 203 2.54 0.18 7.33
N CYS A 204 1.44 -0.20 6.66
CA CYS A 204 1.38 -1.42 5.87
C CYS A 204 2.32 -1.46 4.67
N LEU A 205 2.63 -0.31 4.06
CA LEU A 205 3.39 -0.27 2.80
C LEU A 205 4.78 0.37 2.93
N ALA A 206 5.00 1.21 3.94
CA ALA A 206 6.21 2.02 4.07
C ALA A 206 7.02 1.73 5.34
N HIS A 207 6.43 1.20 6.40
CA HIS A 207 7.19 0.99 7.63
C HIS A 207 7.98 -0.34 7.60
N PRO A 208 9.30 -0.34 7.88
CA PRO A 208 10.12 -1.57 7.85
C PRO A 208 9.61 -2.68 8.79
N SER A 209 9.05 -2.29 9.94
CA SER A 209 8.44 -3.23 10.90
C SER A 209 7.28 -4.04 10.31
N MET A 210 6.59 -3.57 9.27
CA MET A 210 5.51 -4.34 8.67
C MET A 210 6.03 -5.65 8.09
N LEU A 211 7.09 -5.60 7.27
CA LEU A 211 7.76 -6.81 6.79
C LEU A 211 8.50 -7.51 7.95
N ARG A 212 9.46 -6.80 8.54
CA ARG A 212 10.51 -7.39 9.39
C ARG A 212 9.99 -7.90 10.73
N ARG A 213 8.84 -7.41 11.17
CA ARG A 213 8.17 -7.86 12.40
C ARG A 213 6.87 -8.57 12.10
N ILE A 214 5.91 -7.91 11.46
CA ILE A 214 4.56 -8.46 11.34
C ILE A 214 4.48 -9.63 10.35
N MET A 215 4.94 -9.45 9.10
CA MET A 215 4.95 -10.54 8.11
C MET A 215 5.89 -11.69 8.50
N PHE A 216 7.06 -11.38 9.05
CA PHE A 216 7.96 -12.41 9.57
C PHE A 216 7.34 -13.18 10.74
N SER A 217 6.60 -12.53 11.64
CA SER A 217 5.84 -13.23 12.67
C SER A 217 4.77 -14.14 12.07
N ALA A 218 4.06 -13.69 11.03
CA ALA A 218 3.13 -14.56 10.29
C ALA A 218 3.83 -15.78 9.69
N ALA A 219 5.05 -15.60 9.15
CA ALA A 219 5.90 -16.69 8.65
C ALA A 219 6.35 -17.65 9.78
N GLU A 220 6.63 -17.13 10.97
CA GLU A 220 6.92 -17.94 12.15
C GLU A 220 5.70 -18.75 12.59
N VAL A 221 4.49 -18.17 12.57
CA VAL A 221 3.25 -18.87 12.96
C VAL A 221 3.02 -20.11 12.08
N VAL A 222 3.30 -20.01 10.78
CA VAL A 222 3.18 -21.15 9.85
C VAL A 222 4.36 -22.13 9.89
N GLY A 223 5.39 -21.84 10.68
CA GLY A 223 6.59 -22.67 10.82
C GLY A 223 7.62 -22.52 9.70
N TRP A 224 7.52 -21.47 8.87
CA TRP A 224 8.44 -21.24 7.75
C TRP A 224 9.85 -20.88 8.19
N SER A 225 9.97 -20.09 9.26
CA SER A 225 11.25 -19.63 9.81
C SER A 225 12.16 -20.79 10.27
N ASP A 226 11.58 -21.92 10.66
CA ASP A 226 12.32 -23.11 11.09
C ASP A 226 12.86 -23.92 9.91
N LEU A 227 12.19 -23.85 8.75
CA LEU A 227 12.59 -24.57 7.54
C LEU A 227 13.63 -23.79 6.74
N ILE A 228 13.50 -22.47 6.69
CA ILE A 228 14.29 -21.61 5.81
C ILE A 228 15.11 -20.62 6.62
N ARG A 229 16.36 -20.40 6.18
CA ARG A 229 17.24 -19.42 6.80
C ARG A 229 16.79 -18.01 6.41
N ASN A 230 16.74 -17.10 7.39
CA ASN A 230 16.45 -15.68 7.19
C ASN A 230 15.13 -15.41 6.44
N TYR A 231 14.09 -16.24 6.65
CA TYR A 231 12.77 -16.11 6.02
C TYR A 231 12.75 -16.27 4.49
N GLY A 232 13.87 -16.62 3.86
CA GLY A 232 13.95 -16.90 2.42
C GLY A 232 14.31 -15.67 1.59
N TYR A 233 13.92 -15.69 0.32
CA TYR A 233 14.23 -14.65 -0.65
C TYR A 233 12.96 -13.97 -1.16
N PRO A 234 12.94 -12.63 -1.26
CA PRO A 234 11.83 -11.88 -1.87
C PRO A 234 11.46 -12.43 -3.24
N ALA A 235 10.17 -12.61 -3.48
CA ALA A 235 9.64 -13.21 -4.69
C ALA A 235 8.49 -12.37 -5.28
N GLU A 236 8.14 -12.63 -6.54
CA GLU A 236 7.03 -11.95 -7.18
C GLU A 236 5.69 -12.48 -6.65
N ALA A 237 4.72 -11.57 -6.43
CA ALA A 237 3.37 -11.95 -6.08
C ALA A 237 2.75 -12.87 -7.15
N THR A 238 1.95 -13.83 -6.71
CA THR A 238 1.22 -14.74 -7.61
C THR A 238 0.12 -14.00 -8.38
N ASP A 239 -0.62 -13.15 -7.68
CA ASP A 239 -1.61 -12.25 -8.26
C ASP A 239 -1.02 -10.85 -8.37
N LYS A 240 -1.04 -10.28 -9.57
CA LYS A 240 -0.44 -8.98 -9.88
C LYS A 240 -1.46 -7.83 -9.89
N GLY A 241 -2.76 -8.15 -9.81
CA GLY A 241 -3.82 -7.14 -9.93
C GLY A 241 -3.76 -6.37 -11.25
N ASP A 242 -4.34 -5.17 -11.24
CA ASP A 242 -4.22 -4.21 -12.34
C ASP A 242 -2.86 -3.49 -12.30
N ILE A 243 -2.43 -3.10 -11.10
CA ILE A 243 -1.15 -2.41 -10.85
C ILE A 243 -0.33 -3.26 -9.89
N TYR A 244 0.86 -3.69 -10.35
CA TYR A 244 1.79 -4.46 -9.53
C TYR A 244 3.04 -3.64 -9.17
N VAL A 245 3.22 -3.37 -7.88
CA VAL A 245 4.43 -2.75 -7.35
C VAL A 245 5.40 -3.85 -6.90
N LYS A 246 6.43 -4.10 -7.73
CA LYS A 246 7.40 -5.20 -7.54
C LYS A 246 8.26 -5.05 -6.29
N GLU A 247 8.73 -6.18 -5.77
CA GLU A 247 9.66 -6.29 -4.65
C GLU A 247 10.99 -5.54 -4.90
N ILE A 248 11.65 -5.03 -3.85
CA ILE A 248 12.99 -4.40 -4.01
C ILE A 248 14.09 -5.41 -3.71
N PHE A 249 14.97 -5.57 -4.69
CA PHE A 249 16.17 -6.37 -4.55
C PHE A 249 17.45 -5.52 -4.37
N LEU A 250 17.52 -4.32 -4.94
CA LEU A 250 18.71 -3.46 -4.91
C LEU A 250 18.37 -1.97 -4.85
N GLY A 251 19.05 -1.28 -3.93
CA GLY A 251 19.29 0.16 -3.99
C GLY A 251 18.10 1.07 -3.67
N THR A 252 18.45 2.34 -3.49
CA THR A 252 17.52 3.46 -3.34
C THR A 252 17.23 4.03 -4.72
N VAL A 253 15.95 4.31 -5.02
CA VAL A 253 15.55 4.98 -6.27
C VAL A 253 15.57 6.49 -6.02
N PRO A 254 16.21 7.31 -6.87
CA PRO A 254 16.13 8.76 -6.77
C PRO A 254 14.68 9.26 -6.80
N ASP A 255 14.38 10.33 -6.03
CA ASP A 255 13.02 10.88 -5.93
C ASP A 255 12.40 11.25 -7.28
N GLU A 256 13.21 11.74 -8.23
CA GLU A 256 12.76 12.13 -9.56
C GLU A 256 12.25 10.92 -10.36
N GLN A 257 13.03 9.82 -10.39
CA GLN A 257 12.65 8.57 -11.05
C GLN A 257 11.41 7.94 -10.38
N ALA A 258 11.29 8.08 -9.05
CA ALA A 258 10.12 7.64 -8.31
C ALA A 258 8.86 8.39 -8.73
N ILE A 259 8.94 9.71 -8.86
CA ILE A 259 7.81 10.56 -9.31
C ILE A 259 7.46 10.27 -10.77
N GLU A 260 8.46 10.19 -11.65
CA GLU A 260 8.26 9.82 -13.07
C GLU A 260 7.55 8.48 -13.19
N TRP A 261 7.95 7.49 -12.40
CA TRP A 261 7.28 6.18 -12.37
C TRP A 261 5.81 6.30 -11.94
N VAL A 262 5.50 7.09 -10.91
CA VAL A 262 4.10 7.35 -10.49
C VAL A 262 3.30 7.98 -11.63
N LEU A 263 3.85 9.02 -12.28
CA LEU A 263 3.17 9.70 -13.40
C LEU A 263 2.95 8.76 -14.59
N GLN A 264 3.94 7.92 -14.90
CA GLN A 264 3.82 6.90 -15.94
C GLN A 264 2.71 5.89 -15.61
N GLN A 265 2.66 5.39 -14.36
CA GLN A 265 1.60 4.46 -13.95
C GLN A 265 0.21 5.08 -14.06
N LEU A 266 0.05 6.35 -13.68
CA LEU A 266 -1.21 7.08 -13.86
C LEU A 266 -1.61 7.16 -15.34
N GLN A 267 -0.66 7.52 -16.23
CA GLN A 267 -0.91 7.63 -17.66
C GLN A 267 -1.26 6.28 -18.31
N GLU A 268 -0.53 5.21 -17.98
CA GLU A 268 -0.80 3.85 -18.47
C GLU A 268 -2.21 3.37 -18.11
N HIS A 269 -2.75 3.87 -16.99
CA HIS A 269 -4.09 3.54 -16.51
C HIS A 269 -5.16 4.56 -16.95
N GLY A 270 -4.85 5.40 -17.92
CA GLY A 270 -5.82 6.31 -18.55
C GLY A 270 -6.15 7.54 -17.72
N ILE A 271 -5.36 7.84 -16.68
CA ILE A 271 -5.41 9.12 -15.97
C ILE A 271 -4.57 10.08 -16.80
N ASN A 272 -5.24 10.84 -17.67
CA ASN A 272 -4.60 11.72 -18.65
C ASN A 272 -3.75 12.82 -17.98
N ILE A 273 -2.43 12.67 -18.04
CA ILE A 273 -1.45 13.68 -17.64
C ILE A 273 -0.84 14.23 -18.93
N GLU A 274 -1.26 15.41 -19.39
CA GLU A 274 -0.55 16.09 -20.49
C GLU A 274 0.78 16.60 -19.96
N THR A 275 1.87 15.89 -20.27
CA THR A 275 3.24 16.35 -20.04
C THR A 275 3.60 17.40 -21.08
N LYS A 276 3.50 18.68 -20.72
CA LYS A 276 4.26 19.72 -21.41
C LYS A 276 5.64 19.79 -20.75
N TRP A 277 6.65 19.30 -21.48
CA TRP A 277 8.06 19.53 -21.18
C TRP A 277 8.43 21.00 -21.42
#